data_AF-A0A1E1WR85-F1
#
_entry.id   AF-A0A1E1WR85-F1
#
_cell.length_a   1.000
_cell.length_b   1.000
_cell.length_c   1.000
_cell.angle_alpha   90.00
_cell.angle_beta   90.00
_cell.angle_gamma   90.00
#
_symmetry.space_group_name_H-M   'P 1'
#
loop_
_entity.id
_entity.type
_entity.pdbx_description
1 polymer ?
#
loop_
_entity_poly.entity_id
_entity_poly.type
_entity_poly.pdbx_seq_one_letter_code
_entity_poly.pdbx_strand_id
1 'polypeptide(L)'
;MGYGKRITFKPDTLNAPENYFWSDSHPEGVGMEPRAIHPGMKFSISGNGGLLGEASVFRADLPQVEEKTEYVDVPGKRGKAVEKYIHVDVTCHVKLATTGGGSVDSEVHLMKVSGVAVVRKEPGQSQAKLIKVYNVGLDSQLNLLFAHSQTELTFHPLP
;
A
#
# COMPACT_ATOMS: atom_id res chain seq x y z
N MET A 1 -18.91 -13.26 -18.35
CA MET A 1 -19.36 -14.04 -17.17
C MET A 1 -18.18 -14.15 -16.22
N GLY A 2 -18.26 -13.57 -15.02
CA GLY A 2 -17.19 -13.61 -14.02
C GLY A 2 -17.17 -14.96 -13.32
N TYR A 3 -15.98 -15.53 -13.14
CA TYR A 3 -15.80 -16.81 -12.44
C TYR A 3 -15.74 -16.55 -10.93
N GLY A 4 -16.89 -16.57 -10.27
CA GLY A 4 -16.97 -16.54 -8.81
C GLY A 4 -16.30 -17.77 -8.24
N LYS A 5 -15.33 -17.58 -7.36
CA LYS A 5 -14.64 -18.69 -6.70
C LYS A 5 -15.33 -19.00 -5.38
N ARG A 6 -15.66 -20.27 -5.17
CA ARG A 6 -16.05 -20.77 -3.85
C ARG A 6 -14.79 -20.80 -2.97
N ILE A 7 -14.77 -19.98 -1.93
CA ILE A 7 -13.70 -19.95 -0.95
C ILE A 7 -14.19 -20.75 0.26
N THR A 8 -13.65 -21.96 0.42
CA THR A 8 -13.99 -22.86 1.52
C THR A 8 -12.96 -22.72 2.63
N PHE A 9 -13.40 -22.38 3.83
CA PHE A 9 -12.54 -22.35 5.01
C PHE A 9 -12.29 -23.76 5.53
N LYS A 10 -11.43 -23.92 6.54
CA LYS A 10 -11.13 -25.24 7.16
C LYS A 10 -12.43 -25.98 7.48
N PRO A 11 -12.80 -27.03 6.75
CA PRO A 11 -14.12 -27.62 6.88
C PRO A 11 -14.14 -28.73 7.93
N ASP A 12 -15.30 -28.91 8.55
CA ASP A 12 -15.54 -30.05 9.46
C ASP A 12 -15.84 -31.34 8.68
N THR A 13 -16.29 -31.24 7.42
CA THR A 13 -16.50 -32.37 6.51
C THR A 13 -15.88 -32.13 5.13
N LEU A 14 -15.27 -33.15 4.53
CA LEU A 14 -14.56 -33.01 3.25
C LEU A 14 -15.50 -32.92 2.03
N ASN A 15 -16.70 -33.50 2.12
CA ASN A 15 -17.59 -33.69 0.97
C ASN A 15 -18.77 -32.71 0.90
N ALA A 16 -19.18 -32.15 2.04
CA ALA A 16 -20.27 -31.18 2.13
C ALA A 16 -19.92 -30.07 3.14
N PRO A 17 -18.84 -29.29 2.90
CA PRO A 17 -18.49 -28.18 3.76
C PRO A 17 -19.55 -27.09 3.64
N GLU A 18 -20.09 -26.61 4.76
CA GLU A 18 -21.02 -25.47 4.80
C GLU A 18 -20.31 -24.13 5.04
N ASN A 19 -19.04 -24.18 5.42
CA ASN A 19 -18.22 -23.05 5.79
C ASN A 19 -17.49 -22.45 4.58
N TYR A 20 -18.25 -21.98 3.60
CA TYR A 20 -17.72 -21.30 2.42
C TYR A 20 -18.50 -20.02 2.13
N PHE A 21 -17.90 -19.14 1.33
CA PHE A 21 -18.64 -18.08 0.65
C PHE A 21 -18.25 -18.04 -0.82
N TRP A 22 -19.10 -17.41 -1.62
CA TRP A 22 -18.84 -17.14 -3.03
C TRP A 22 -18.13 -15.80 -3.16
N SER A 23 -17.05 -15.70 -3.93
CA SER A 23 -16.57 -14.38 -4.36
C SER A 23 -17.59 -13.75 -5.31
N ASP A 24 -17.80 -12.44 -5.17
CA ASP A 24 -18.36 -11.37 -6.05
C ASP A 24 -19.25 -11.68 -7.29
N SER A 25 -19.27 -12.90 -7.82
CA SER A 25 -20.02 -13.32 -9.00
C SER A 25 -21.31 -14.09 -8.67
N HIS A 26 -21.65 -14.23 -7.39
CA HIS A 26 -22.94 -14.74 -6.91
C HIS A 26 -23.75 -13.58 -6.32
N PRO A 27 -25.10 -13.56 -6.39
CA PRO A 27 -25.91 -12.50 -5.79
C PRO A 27 -25.65 -12.27 -4.29
N GLU A 28 -25.29 -13.34 -3.57
CA GLU A 28 -24.88 -13.30 -2.16
C GLU A 28 -23.35 -13.39 -1.97
N GLY A 29 -22.58 -13.16 -3.04
CA GLY A 29 -21.13 -13.22 -3.01
C GLY A 29 -20.51 -12.00 -2.34
N VAL A 30 -19.36 -12.19 -1.69
CA VAL A 30 -18.61 -11.11 -1.05
C VAL A 30 -17.51 -10.63 -1.99
N GLY A 31 -17.45 -9.32 -2.22
CA GLY A 31 -16.31 -8.67 -2.89
C GLY A 31 -15.15 -8.51 -1.92
N MET A 32 -13.95 -8.94 -2.30
CA MET A 32 -12.74 -8.68 -1.52
C MET A 32 -12.04 -7.46 -2.11
N GLU A 33 -11.73 -6.50 -1.26
CA GLU A 33 -10.90 -5.36 -1.65
C GLU A 33 -9.41 -5.73 -1.55
N PRO A 34 -8.56 -5.19 -2.45
CA PRO A 34 -7.12 -5.27 -2.24
C PRO A 34 -6.73 -4.43 -1.02
N ARG A 35 -5.76 -4.92 -0.24
CA ARG A 35 -5.21 -4.18 0.90
C ARG A 35 -3.68 -4.22 0.84
N ALA A 36 -3.08 -3.11 0.43
CA ALA A 36 -1.64 -2.92 0.30
C ALA A 36 -1.02 -2.30 1.56
N ILE A 37 -1.76 -1.44 2.25
CA ILE A 37 -1.30 -0.74 3.46
C ILE A 37 -2.19 -1.06 4.65
N HIS A 38 -1.57 -1.28 5.81
CA HIS A 38 -2.21 -1.59 7.09
C HIS A 38 -1.74 -0.64 8.20
N PRO A 39 -2.55 -0.43 9.26
CA PRO A 39 -2.10 0.25 10.46
C PRO A 39 -0.84 -0.40 11.05
N GLY A 40 0.08 0.44 11.54
CA GLY A 40 1.37 0.01 12.11
C GLY A 40 2.50 -0.14 11.09
N MET A 41 2.23 -0.16 9.78
CA MET A 41 3.28 -0.14 8.76
C MET A 41 4.12 1.13 8.88
N LYS A 42 5.43 0.99 8.70
CA LYS A 42 6.39 2.09 8.79
C LYS A 42 7.09 2.31 7.46
N PHE A 43 7.50 3.55 7.22
CA PHE A 43 8.09 3.97 5.97
C PHE A 43 9.25 4.93 6.22
N SER A 44 10.29 4.86 5.39
CA SER A 44 11.20 5.98 5.18
C SER A 44 10.68 6.84 4.04
N ILE A 45 10.74 8.16 4.21
CA ILE A 45 10.28 9.14 3.23
C ILE A 45 11.49 9.69 2.51
N SER A 46 11.48 9.63 1.19
CA SER A 46 12.50 10.23 0.33
C SER A 46 11.88 11.22 -0.66
N GLY A 47 12.64 12.22 -1.06
CA GLY A 47 12.30 13.14 -2.14
C GLY A 47 13.58 13.70 -2.76
N ASN A 48 13.58 13.88 -4.09
CA ASN A 48 14.75 14.34 -4.86
C ASN A 48 16.05 13.56 -4.57
N GLY A 49 15.94 12.26 -4.27
CA GLY A 49 17.08 11.37 -3.97
C GLY A 49 17.63 11.45 -2.54
N GLY A 50 17.07 12.32 -1.67
CA GLY A 50 17.46 12.44 -0.26
C GLY A 50 16.46 11.81 0.69
N LEU A 51 16.93 11.34 1.86
CA LEU A 51 16.09 10.96 2.99
C LEU A 51 15.51 12.22 3.63
N LEU A 52 14.19 12.28 3.75
CA LEU A 52 13.45 13.43 4.29
C LEU A 52 12.80 13.13 5.64
N GLY A 53 12.59 11.87 6.00
CA GLY A 53 11.95 11.53 7.25
C GLY A 53 11.39 10.12 7.31
N GLU A 54 10.44 9.93 8.21
CA GLU A 54 9.77 8.66 8.47
C GLU A 54 8.26 8.85 8.61
N ALA A 55 7.50 7.81 8.29
CA ALA A 55 6.07 7.77 8.55
C ALA A 55 5.66 6.43 9.18
N SER A 56 4.61 6.46 9.99
CA SER A 56 3.93 5.26 10.47
C SER A 56 2.43 5.39 10.27
N VAL A 57 1.80 4.33 9.75
CA VAL A 57 0.37 4.34 9.44
C VAL A 57 -0.42 4.24 10.72
N PHE A 58 -1.22 5.25 11.00
CA PHE A 58 -2.15 5.28 12.12
C PHE A 58 -3.49 4.65 11.74
N ARG A 59 -4.06 5.03 10.60
CA ARG A 59 -5.33 4.51 10.10
C ARG A 59 -5.28 4.25 8.61
N ALA A 60 -5.97 3.20 8.18
CA ALA A 60 -6.11 2.82 6.78
C ALA A 60 -7.55 2.34 6.52
N ASP A 61 -8.50 3.13 6.98
CA ASP A 61 -9.91 2.74 7.10
C ASP A 61 -10.67 2.92 5.77
N LEU A 62 -10.13 3.74 4.86
CA LEU A 62 -10.73 3.94 3.54
C LEU A 62 -10.46 2.74 2.62
N PRO A 63 -11.35 2.48 1.64
CA PRO A 63 -11.13 1.46 0.63
C PRO A 63 -9.83 1.73 -0.14
N GLN A 64 -9.12 0.66 -0.49
CA GLN A 64 -7.95 0.75 -1.37
C GLN A 64 -8.35 0.21 -2.74
N VAL A 65 -8.05 0.98 -3.78
CA VAL A 65 -8.60 0.75 -5.12
C VAL A 65 -7.49 0.38 -6.08
N GLU A 66 -7.59 -0.77 -6.72
CA GLU A 66 -6.64 -1.15 -7.78
C GLU A 66 -6.85 -0.25 -9.01
N GLU A 67 -5.81 0.48 -9.39
CA GLU A 67 -5.78 1.30 -10.60
C GLU A 67 -5.41 0.46 -11.84
N LYS A 68 -4.42 -0.42 -11.68
CA LYS A 68 -3.97 -1.33 -12.74
C LYS A 68 -3.19 -2.53 -12.20
N THR A 69 -3.12 -3.57 -13.02
CA THR A 69 -2.24 -4.74 -12.85
C THR A 69 -1.31 -4.85 -14.05
N GLU A 70 -0.02 -5.07 -13.79
CA GLU A 70 1.00 -5.32 -14.81
C GLU A 70 1.69 -6.67 -14.59
N TYR A 71 2.02 -7.35 -15.69
CA TYR A 71 2.75 -8.62 -15.68
C TYR A 71 4.15 -8.40 -16.26
N VAL A 72 5.15 -8.37 -15.38
CA VAL A 72 6.51 -7.97 -15.71
C VAL A 72 7.40 -9.21 -15.87
N ASP A 73 8.15 -9.29 -16.97
CA ASP A 73 9.15 -10.34 -17.14
C ASP A 73 10.33 -10.13 -16.16
N VAL A 74 10.75 -11.21 -15.50
CA VAL A 74 11.87 -11.16 -14.54
C VAL A 74 13.07 -11.87 -15.15
N PRO A 75 14.19 -11.16 -15.39
CA PRO A 75 15.40 -11.76 -15.95
C PRO A 75 15.84 -12.99 -15.16
N GLY A 76 16.10 -14.09 -15.87
CA GLY A 76 16.58 -15.34 -15.27
C GLY A 76 15.55 -16.14 -14.48
N LYS A 77 14.26 -15.76 -14.46
CA LYS A 77 13.19 -16.54 -13.83
C LYS A 77 12.14 -17.01 -14.83
N ARG A 78 11.60 -18.20 -14.59
CA ARG A 78 10.44 -18.72 -15.33
C ARG A 78 9.15 -18.14 -14.73
N GLY A 79 8.38 -17.43 -15.56
CA GLY A 79 7.13 -16.78 -15.16
C GLY A 79 7.25 -15.26 -15.04
N LYS A 80 6.11 -14.58 -14.83
CA LYS A 80 6.04 -13.12 -14.72
C LYS A 80 5.83 -12.70 -13.26
N ALA A 81 6.47 -11.60 -12.85
CA ALA A 81 6.06 -10.89 -11.64
C ALA A 81 4.71 -10.23 -11.89
N VAL A 82 3.90 -10.13 -10.85
CA VAL A 82 2.62 -9.40 -10.89
C VAL A 82 2.79 -8.15 -10.05
N GLU A 83 2.62 -6.99 -10.66
CA GLU A 83 2.57 -5.70 -9.98
C GLU A 83 1.14 -5.19 -9.97
N LYS A 84 0.67 -4.77 -8.80
CA LYS A 84 -0.60 -4.04 -8.66
C LYS A 84 -0.31 -2.64 -8.16
N TYR A 85 -0.98 -1.70 -8.78
CA TYR A 85 -0.95 -0.29 -8.44
C TYR A 85 -2.26 0.01 -7.73
N ILE A 86 -2.17 0.34 -6.46
CA ILE A 86 -3.32 0.46 -5.58
C ILE A 86 -3.33 1.88 -5.04
N HIS A 87 -4.38 2.63 -5.37
CA HIS A 87 -4.66 3.92 -4.77
C HIS A 87 -4.95 3.73 -3.28
N VAL A 88 -4.31 4.55 -2.44
CA VAL A 88 -4.43 4.49 -0.99
C VAL A 88 -4.64 5.88 -0.41
N ASP A 89 -5.58 5.97 0.53
CA ASP A 89 -5.78 7.13 1.38
C ASP A 89 -5.65 6.69 2.84
N VAL A 90 -4.58 7.10 3.50
CA VAL A 90 -4.25 6.67 4.86
C VAL A 90 -3.96 7.87 5.77
N THR A 91 -4.13 7.69 7.07
CA THR A 91 -3.65 8.66 8.07
C THR A 91 -2.34 8.15 8.65
N CYS A 92 -1.29 8.96 8.61
CA CYS A 92 0.04 8.62 9.11
C CYS A 92 0.51 9.62 10.16
N HIS A 93 1.28 9.12 11.14
CA HIS A 93 2.20 9.94 11.91
C HIS A 93 3.45 10.16 11.06
N VAL A 94 3.74 11.40 10.70
CA VAL A 94 4.85 11.78 9.81
C VAL A 94 5.86 12.58 10.61
N LYS A 95 7.14 12.20 10.51
CA LYS A 95 8.26 12.88 11.15
C LYS A 95 9.26 13.27 10.07
N LEU A 96 9.39 14.56 9.78
CA LEU A 96 10.30 15.08 8.75
C LEU A 96 11.55 15.67 9.40
N ALA A 97 12.71 15.45 8.76
CA ALA A 97 13.96 16.05 9.15
C ALA A 97 14.00 17.50 8.65
N THR A 98 13.84 18.47 9.55
CA THR A 98 13.98 19.90 9.24
C THR A 98 15.45 20.25 9.02
N THR A 99 15.84 20.57 7.79
CA THR A 99 17.14 21.17 7.47
C THR A 99 17.13 22.66 7.82
N GLY A 100 17.32 22.97 9.11
CA GLY A 100 17.45 24.35 9.59
C GLY A 100 17.89 24.36 11.05
N GLY A 101 19.16 24.68 11.30
CA GLY A 101 19.85 24.42 12.56
C GLY A 101 19.19 25.02 13.81
N GLY A 102 18.94 24.16 14.78
CA GLY A 102 18.41 24.46 16.10
C GLY A 102 17.81 23.17 16.63
N SER A 103 18.28 22.68 17.78
CA SER A 103 17.81 21.43 18.36
C SER A 103 16.30 21.48 18.58
N VAL A 104 15.53 20.74 17.77
CA VAL A 104 14.10 20.57 18.00
C VAL A 104 13.77 19.12 17.65
N ASP A 105 13.20 18.41 18.62
CA ASP A 105 12.49 17.15 18.40
C ASP A 105 11.77 17.23 17.05
N SER A 106 12.10 16.35 16.11
CA SER A 106 11.39 16.40 14.82
C SER A 106 9.93 16.07 15.14
N GLU A 107 9.08 17.09 15.05
CA GLU A 107 7.69 17.01 15.44
C GLU A 107 7.00 15.91 14.63
N VAL A 108 6.17 15.14 15.32
CA VAL A 108 5.35 14.12 14.69
C VAL A 108 4.01 14.75 14.34
N HIS A 109 3.74 14.89 13.05
CA HIS A 109 2.48 15.44 12.55
C HIS A 109 1.55 14.32 12.11
N LEU A 110 0.30 14.33 12.58
CA LEU A 110 -0.74 13.42 12.10
C LEU A 110 -1.34 13.98 10.80
N MET A 111 -1.14 13.28 9.70
CA MET A 111 -1.45 13.78 8.36
C MET A 111 -2.13 12.72 7.50
N LYS A 112 -3.06 13.16 6.63
CA LYS A 112 -3.54 12.29 5.55
C LYS A 112 -2.48 12.21 4.47
N VAL A 113 -2.31 11.00 3.95
CA VAL A 113 -1.35 10.63 2.92
C VAL A 113 -2.15 9.91 1.84
N SER A 114 -2.22 10.52 0.66
CA SER A 114 -2.84 9.92 -0.53
C SER A 114 -1.74 9.58 -1.52
N GLY A 115 -1.80 8.41 -2.17
CA GLY A 115 -0.78 8.02 -3.15
C GLY A 115 -1.06 6.67 -3.80
N VAL A 116 -0.10 6.18 -4.57
CA VAL A 116 -0.20 4.89 -5.26
C VAL A 116 0.80 3.90 -4.67
N ALA A 117 0.29 2.88 -4.00
CA ALA A 117 1.06 1.76 -3.47
C ALA A 117 1.33 0.73 -4.57
N VAL A 118 2.60 0.37 -4.76
CA VAL A 118 3.01 -0.70 -5.67
C VAL A 118 3.25 -1.97 -4.88
N VAL A 119 2.39 -2.96 -5.04
CA VAL A 119 2.61 -4.31 -4.48
C VAL A 119 3.06 -5.25 -5.57
N ARG A 120 4.11 -6.03 -5.30
CA ARG A 120 4.71 -6.94 -6.27
C ARG A 120 4.78 -8.36 -5.73
N LYS A 121 4.30 -9.32 -6.52
CA LYS A 121 4.51 -10.75 -6.28
C LYS A 121 5.51 -11.28 -7.29
N GLU A 122 6.64 -11.77 -6.81
CA GLU A 122 7.66 -12.40 -7.64
C GLU A 122 7.20 -13.79 -8.16
N PRO A 123 7.72 -14.27 -9.31
CA PRO A 123 7.46 -15.63 -9.78
C PRO A 123 7.83 -16.67 -8.72
N GLY A 124 6.94 -17.62 -8.48
CA GLY A 124 7.13 -18.70 -7.51
C GLY A 124 6.94 -18.31 -6.04
N GLN A 125 6.69 -17.02 -5.73
CA GLN A 125 6.37 -16.59 -4.37
C GLN A 125 4.87 -16.68 -4.09
N SER A 126 4.53 -17.09 -2.87
CA SER A 126 3.15 -17.20 -2.40
C SER A 126 2.57 -15.86 -1.93
N GLN A 127 3.43 -14.89 -1.59
CA GLN A 127 3.04 -13.59 -1.03
C GLN A 127 3.59 -12.43 -1.86
N ALA A 128 2.78 -11.39 -2.02
CA ALA A 128 3.21 -10.10 -2.57
C ALA A 128 3.87 -9.26 -1.47
N LYS A 129 4.74 -8.33 -1.85
CA LYS A 129 5.36 -7.35 -0.95
C LYS A 129 5.04 -5.94 -1.43
N LEU A 130 4.81 -5.02 -0.49
CA LEU A 130 4.79 -3.60 -0.80
C LEU A 130 6.21 -3.18 -1.20
N ILE A 131 6.34 -2.50 -2.33
CA ILE A 131 7.63 -2.03 -2.86
C ILE A 131 7.85 -0.57 -2.48
N LYS A 132 6.83 0.27 -2.72
CA LYS A 132 6.85 1.70 -2.41
C LYS A 132 5.43 2.29 -2.51
N VAL A 133 5.27 3.50 -1.98
CA VAL A 133 4.14 4.39 -2.26
C VAL A 133 4.69 5.64 -2.92
N TYR A 134 4.18 6.03 -4.08
CA TYR A 134 4.63 7.20 -4.84
C TYR A 134 3.45 8.11 -5.20
N ASN A 135 3.73 9.25 -5.84
CA ASN A 135 2.75 10.32 -6.08
C ASN A 135 2.05 10.74 -4.78
N VAL A 136 2.84 10.85 -3.71
CA VAL A 136 2.30 11.08 -2.39
C VAL A 136 1.90 12.54 -2.22
N GLY A 137 0.61 12.78 -2.00
CA GLY A 137 0.06 14.06 -1.55
C GLY A 137 -0.20 14.04 -0.04
N LEU A 138 0.09 15.15 0.64
CA LEU A 138 -0.22 15.34 2.06
C LEU A 138 -1.36 16.37 2.23
N ASP A 139 -2.11 16.39 3.32
CA ASP A 139 -3.26 17.31 3.52
C ASP A 139 -2.92 18.53 4.44
N SER A 140 -1.66 18.97 4.52
CA SER A 140 -1.23 20.01 5.49
C SER A 140 -0.43 21.17 4.88
N GLN A 141 -0.17 22.22 5.68
CA GLN A 141 0.74 23.33 5.32
C GLN A 141 2.15 22.86 4.94
N LEU A 142 2.58 21.65 5.33
CA LEU A 142 3.84 21.06 4.86
C LEU A 142 3.81 20.76 3.35
N ASN A 143 2.64 20.57 2.72
CA ASN A 143 2.56 20.55 1.27
C ASN A 143 3.12 21.82 0.65
N LEU A 144 2.97 23.00 1.28
CA LEU A 144 3.53 24.23 0.72
C LEU A 144 5.06 24.15 0.68
N LEU A 145 5.69 23.56 1.70
CA LEU A 145 7.14 23.36 1.75
C LEU A 145 7.64 22.46 0.61
N PHE A 146 6.86 21.44 0.21
CA PHE A 146 7.22 20.54 -0.89
C PHE A 146 6.70 20.97 -2.27
N ALA A 147 5.62 21.74 -2.32
CA ALA A 147 5.04 22.30 -3.54
C ALA A 147 5.95 23.39 -4.11
N HIS A 148 6.60 24.18 -3.26
CA HIS A 148 7.61 25.14 -3.69
C HIS A 148 8.87 24.48 -4.27
N SER A 149 9.18 23.24 -3.88
CA SER A 149 10.39 22.51 -4.29
C SER A 149 10.16 21.43 -5.38
N GLN A 150 8.95 21.34 -5.96
CA GLN A 150 8.55 20.32 -6.96
C GLN A 150 9.01 18.90 -6.59
N THR A 151 9.04 18.58 -5.30
CA THR A 151 9.68 17.35 -4.81
C THR A 151 8.67 16.22 -4.84
N GLU A 152 8.87 15.23 -5.71
CA GLU A 152 8.08 14.00 -5.68
C GLU A 152 8.47 13.15 -4.46
N LEU A 153 7.52 12.98 -3.55
CA LEU A 153 7.70 12.15 -2.37
C LEU A 153 7.46 10.68 -2.68
N THR A 154 8.36 9.83 -2.20
CA THR A 154 8.23 8.37 -2.23
C THR A 154 8.43 7.81 -0.82
N PHE A 155 7.51 6.94 -0.40
CA PHE A 155 7.56 6.23 0.87
C PHE A 155 8.03 4.81 0.60
N HIS A 156 9.09 4.39 1.28
CA HIS A 156 9.67 3.05 1.15
C HIS A 156 9.35 2.25 2.40
N PRO A 157 8.71 1.06 2.28
CA PRO A 157 8.32 0.28 3.44
C PRO A 157 9.55 -0.17 4.22
N LEU A 158 9.48 -0.01 5.54
CA LEU A 158 10.44 -0.59 6.47
C LEU A 158 9.97 -2.00 6.88
N PRO A 159 10.90 -2.92 7.14
CA PRO A 159 10.58 -4.30 7.54
C PRO A 159 9.83 -4.39 8.88
#